data_AF-A0A962XKM5-F1
#
_entry.id   AF-A0A962XKM5-F1
#
_cell.length_a   1.000
_cell.length_b   1.000
_cell.length_c   1.000
_cell.angle_alpha   90.00
_cell.angle_beta   90.00
_cell.angle_gamma   90.00
#
_symmetry.space_group_name_H-M   'P 1'
#
loop_
_entity.id
_entity.type
_entity.pdbx_description
1 polymer ?
#
loop_
_entity_poly.entity_id
_entity_poly.type
_entity_poly.pdbx_seq_one_letter_code
_entity_poly.pdbx_strand_id
1 'polypeptide(L)'
;MYIVDDPLLALITRFMCGAQNAEVSDAEFLLRQINAIEHYVGQFPDDERDLRAMEWIEVYAQEYRRQWQKNAVAQTLAKERCPDCPLAGESRSAHCEIHAFWLNLLQHYIADEISSKEYAENTLKLLEGYKNRLKVGPIRKRLQPAIPQLDPA
;
A
#
# COMPACT_ATOMS: atom_id res chain seq x y z
N MET A 1 0.67 -8.76 -17.07
CA MET A 1 0.03 -7.43 -17.26
C MET A 1 -0.75 -7.14 -16.00
N TYR A 2 -0.19 -6.31 -15.13
CA TYR A 2 -0.73 -6.08 -13.79
C TYR A 2 -1.85 -5.04 -13.82
N ILE A 3 -3.11 -5.49 -13.69
CA ILE A 3 -4.26 -4.60 -13.46
C ILE A 3 -4.64 -4.80 -12.01
N VAL A 4 -4.23 -3.86 -11.14
CA VAL A 4 -4.90 -3.70 -9.85
C VAL A 4 -6.22 -3.02 -10.14
N ASP A 5 -7.32 -3.69 -9.81
CA ASP A 5 -8.65 -3.16 -10.05
C ASP A 5 -8.94 -1.90 -9.19
N ASP A 6 -8.15 -1.72 -8.13
CA ASP A 6 -8.18 -0.58 -7.23
C ASP A 6 -7.22 0.56 -7.69
N PRO A 7 -7.74 1.73 -8.08
CA PRO A 7 -6.91 2.84 -8.56
C PRO A 7 -5.94 3.40 -7.51
N LEU A 8 -6.32 3.42 -6.23
CA LEU A 8 -5.47 3.93 -5.16
C LEU A 8 -4.29 2.99 -4.93
N LEU A 9 -4.54 1.69 -4.86
CA LEU A 9 -3.48 0.69 -4.72
C LEU A 9 -2.55 0.64 -5.94
N ALA A 10 -3.10 0.83 -7.15
CA ALA A 10 -2.29 0.96 -8.36
C ALA A 10 -1.29 2.12 -8.25
N LEU A 11 -1.75 3.29 -7.77
CA LEU A 11 -0.89 4.46 -7.56
C LEU A 11 0.16 4.19 -6.48
N ILE A 12 -0.26 3.67 -5.32
CA ILE A 12 0.65 3.36 -4.22
C ILE A 12 1.75 2.41 -4.68
N THR A 13 1.39 1.32 -5.33
CA THR A 13 2.35 0.30 -5.78
C THR A 13 3.31 0.89 -6.81
N ARG A 14 2.81 1.68 -7.77
CA ARG A 14 3.63 2.37 -8.78
C ARG A 14 4.67 3.30 -8.15
N PHE A 15 4.28 4.08 -7.15
CA PHE A 15 5.17 5.08 -6.53
C PHE A 15 6.10 4.49 -5.48
N MET A 16 5.73 3.40 -4.80
CA MET A 16 6.52 2.84 -3.69
C MET A 16 7.37 1.62 -4.08
N CYS A 17 6.87 0.72 -4.93
CA CYS A 17 7.62 -0.49 -5.35
C CYS A 17 8.39 -0.30 -6.67
N GLY A 18 8.20 0.85 -7.34
CA GLY A 18 8.68 1.04 -8.70
C GLY A 18 7.89 0.18 -9.72
N ALA A 19 8.03 0.50 -11.00
CA ALA A 19 7.24 -0.12 -12.07
C ALA A 19 7.48 -1.63 -12.27
N GLN A 20 8.44 -2.25 -11.57
CA GLN A 20 8.92 -3.60 -11.86
C GLN A 20 8.53 -4.66 -10.82
N ASN A 21 8.11 -4.29 -9.60
CA ASN A 21 7.93 -5.25 -8.49
C ASN A 21 6.47 -5.51 -8.11
N ALA A 22 5.54 -5.02 -8.93
CA ALA A 22 4.11 -5.14 -8.66
C ALA A 22 3.50 -6.41 -9.27
N GLU A 23 4.25 -7.37 -9.81
CA GLU A 23 3.65 -8.58 -10.35
C GLU A 23 3.22 -9.51 -9.22
N VAL A 24 2.03 -9.26 -8.66
CA VAL A 24 1.38 -10.27 -7.84
C VAL A 24 1.09 -11.47 -8.75
N SER A 25 1.55 -12.66 -8.34
CA SER A 25 1.53 -13.85 -9.18
C SER A 25 0.09 -14.24 -9.57
N ASP A 26 -0.28 -14.04 -10.83
CA ASP A 26 -1.55 -14.52 -11.39
C ASP A 26 -1.71 -16.04 -11.20
N ALA A 27 -0.59 -16.79 -11.22
CA ALA A 27 -0.60 -18.23 -10.96
C ALA A 27 -1.00 -18.56 -9.51
N GLU A 28 -0.49 -17.81 -8.52
CA GLU A 28 -0.92 -18.00 -7.12
C GLU A 28 -2.41 -17.69 -6.96
N PHE A 29 -2.89 -16.61 -7.58
CA PHE A 29 -4.31 -16.27 -7.56
C PHE A 29 -5.18 -17.41 -8.11
N LEU A 30 -4.85 -17.91 -9.30
CA LEU A 30 -5.64 -18.95 -9.96
C LEU A 30 -5.70 -20.22 -9.13
N LEU A 31 -4.58 -20.65 -8.54
CA LEU A 31 -4.56 -21.81 -7.65
C LEU A 31 -5.46 -21.62 -6.42
N ARG A 32 -5.44 -20.44 -5.80
CA ARG A 32 -6.31 -20.15 -4.65
C ARG A 32 -7.78 -20.07 -5.04
N GLN A 33 -8.09 -19.47 -6.18
CA GLN A 33 -9.46 -19.37 -6.69
C GLN A 33 -10.03 -20.76 -7.00
N ILE A 34 -9.26 -21.63 -7.65
CA ILE A 34 -9.66 -23.03 -7.90
C ILE A 34 -9.96 -23.74 -6.59
N ASN A 35 -9.07 -23.66 -5.60
CA ASN A 35 -9.31 -24.28 -4.28
C ASN A 35 -10.56 -23.72 -3.58
N ALA A 36 -10.83 -22.42 -3.70
CA ALA A 36 -12.02 -21.81 -3.12
C ALA A 36 -13.30 -22.32 -3.79
N ILE A 37 -13.30 -22.44 -5.11
CA ILE A 37 -14.41 -23.01 -5.89
C ILE A 37 -14.60 -24.48 -5.51
N GLU A 38 -13.53 -25.29 -5.50
CA GLU A 38 -13.58 -26.70 -5.12
C GLU A 38 -14.16 -26.91 -3.71
N HIS A 39 -13.73 -26.09 -2.75
CA HIS A 39 -14.27 -26.11 -1.39
C HIS A 39 -15.76 -25.77 -1.37
N TYR A 40 -16.18 -24.76 -2.13
CA TYR A 40 -17.57 -24.34 -2.23
C TYR A 40 -18.45 -25.40 -2.92
N VAL A 41 -17.99 -26.02 -4.02
CA VAL A 41 -18.81 -27.01 -4.74
C VAL A 41 -18.84 -28.36 -4.03
N GLY A 42 -17.83 -28.66 -3.20
CA GLY A 42 -17.72 -29.92 -2.45
C GLY A 42 -18.87 -30.19 -1.48
N GLN A 43 -19.65 -29.16 -1.12
CA GLN A 43 -20.87 -29.31 -0.29
C GLN A 43 -22.11 -29.74 -1.07
N PHE A 44 -22.02 -29.81 -2.41
CA PHE A 44 -23.14 -30.17 -3.29
C PHE A 44 -22.94 -31.56 -3.94
N PRO A 45 -24.04 -32.23 -4.34
CA PRO A 45 -24.01 -33.46 -5.14
C PRO A 45 -23.24 -33.29 -6.46
N ASP A 46 -22.60 -34.36 -6.94
CA ASP A 46 -21.73 -34.32 -8.12
C ASP A 46 -22.41 -33.75 -9.38
N ASP A 47 -23.71 -34.02 -9.56
CA ASP A 47 -24.52 -33.55 -10.69
C ASP A 47 -24.85 -32.05 -10.62
N GLU A 48 -24.77 -31.44 -9.45
CA GLU A 48 -24.98 -30.00 -9.26
C GLU A 48 -23.67 -29.18 -9.31
N ARG A 49 -22.50 -29.82 -9.16
CA ARG A 49 -21.23 -29.09 -8.94
C ARG A 49 -20.86 -28.14 -10.06
N ASP A 50 -21.06 -28.53 -11.32
CA ASP A 50 -20.76 -27.66 -12.47
C ASP A 50 -21.64 -26.40 -12.46
N LEU A 51 -22.94 -26.55 -12.19
CA LEU A 51 -23.86 -25.43 -12.07
C LEU A 51 -23.47 -24.50 -10.91
N ARG A 52 -23.13 -25.08 -9.75
CA ARG A 52 -22.69 -24.33 -8.56
C ARG A 52 -21.36 -23.61 -8.77
N ALA A 53 -20.43 -24.19 -9.51
CA ALA A 53 -19.18 -23.52 -9.88
C ALA A 53 -19.46 -22.27 -10.72
N MET A 54 -20.37 -22.37 -11.69
CA MET A 54 -20.76 -21.24 -12.53
C MET A 54 -21.46 -20.14 -11.72
N GLU A 55 -22.41 -20.51 -10.85
CA GLU A 55 -23.06 -19.56 -9.93
C GLU A 55 -22.03 -18.85 -9.04
N TRP A 56 -21.05 -19.60 -8.52
CA TRP A 56 -20.00 -19.01 -7.68
C TRP A 56 -19.17 -17.98 -8.46
N ILE A 57 -18.78 -18.31 -9.70
CA ILE A 57 -17.99 -17.41 -10.54
C ILE A 57 -18.77 -16.13 -10.83
N GLU A 58 -20.04 -16.26 -11.21
CA GLU A 58 -20.90 -15.12 -11.55
C GLU A 58 -21.09 -14.18 -10.35
N VAL A 59 -21.27 -14.72 -9.15
CA VAL A 59 -21.58 -13.91 -7.96
C VAL A 59 -20.31 -13.40 -7.26
N TYR A 60 -19.25 -14.20 -7.18
CA TYR A 60 -18.13 -13.95 -6.26
C TYR A 60 -16.78 -13.68 -6.92
N ALA A 61 -16.56 -14.04 -8.19
CA ALA A 61 -15.20 -14.02 -8.76
C ALA A 61 -14.54 -12.63 -8.75
N GLN A 62 -15.32 -11.59 -9.07
CA GLN A 62 -14.81 -10.21 -9.11
C GLN A 62 -14.43 -9.70 -7.72
N GLU A 63 -15.32 -9.88 -6.73
CA GLU A 63 -15.07 -9.50 -5.34
C GLU A 63 -13.85 -10.25 -4.79
N TYR A 64 -13.81 -11.56 -5.03
CA TYR A 64 -12.72 -12.42 -4.58
C TYR A 64 -11.37 -11.96 -5.16
N ARG A 65 -11.32 -11.64 -6.46
CA ARG A 65 -10.11 -11.10 -7.10
C ARG A 65 -9.70 -9.78 -6.48
N ARG A 66 -10.64 -8.85 -6.27
CA ARG A 66 -10.35 -7.55 -5.66
C ARG A 66 -9.74 -7.70 -4.26
N GLN A 67 -10.35 -8.53 -3.41
CA GLN A 67 -9.86 -8.76 -2.04
C GLN A 67 -8.50 -9.45 -2.02
N TRP A 68 -8.27 -10.41 -2.92
CA TRP A 68 -6.96 -11.03 -3.04
C TRP A 68 -5.89 -10.03 -3.46
N GLN A 69 -6.16 -9.18 -4.46
CA GLN A 69 -5.22 -8.15 -4.92
C GLN A 69 -4.87 -7.16 -3.82
N LYS A 70 -5.88 -6.68 -3.08
CA LYS A 70 -5.68 -5.80 -1.91
C LYS A 70 -4.68 -6.40 -0.92
N ASN A 71 -4.91 -7.64 -0.52
CA ASN A 71 -4.06 -8.35 0.44
C ASN A 71 -2.65 -8.58 -0.09
N ALA A 72 -2.52 -8.97 -1.34
CA ALA A 72 -1.22 -9.29 -1.92
C ALA A 72 -0.37 -8.03 -2.16
N VAL A 73 -0.99 -6.90 -2.52
CA VAL A 73 -0.34 -5.59 -2.53
C VAL A 73 0.15 -5.23 -1.14
N ALA A 74 -0.69 -5.34 -0.09
CA ALA A 74 -0.25 -5.06 1.27
C ALA A 74 0.93 -5.91 1.72
N GLN A 75 0.92 -7.20 1.41
CA GLN A 75 2.03 -8.09 1.76
C GLN A 75 3.33 -7.71 1.04
N THR A 76 3.23 -7.21 -0.19
CA THR A 76 4.37 -6.70 -0.95
C THR A 76 4.90 -5.41 -0.31
N LEU A 77 4.01 -4.45 -0.06
CA LEU A 77 4.35 -3.16 0.55
C LEU A 77 4.91 -3.28 1.97
N ALA A 78 4.45 -4.28 2.75
CA ALA A 78 4.97 -4.56 4.09
C ALA A 78 6.42 -5.08 4.10
N LYS A 79 6.91 -5.59 2.97
CA LYS A 79 8.31 -6.04 2.80
C LYS A 79 9.23 -4.92 2.33
N GLU A 80 8.67 -3.86 1.76
CA GLU A 80 9.46 -2.72 1.31
C GLU A 80 10.11 -1.97 2.47
N ARG A 81 11.29 -1.41 2.21
CA ARG A 81 12.06 -0.65 3.18
C ARG A 81 12.62 0.60 2.51
N CYS A 82 12.70 1.68 3.27
CA CYS A 82 13.50 2.83 2.85
C CYS A 82 14.98 2.43 2.80
N PRO A 83 15.65 2.52 1.63
CA PRO A 83 17.07 2.18 1.53
C PRO A 83 17.96 3.09 2.38
N ASP A 84 17.62 4.37 2.53
CA ASP A 84 18.39 5.37 3.31
C ASP A 84 17.46 6.22 4.21
N CYS A 85 16.68 5.58 5.09
CA CYS A 85 15.74 6.35 5.92
C CYS A 85 16.45 7.17 7.01
N PRO A 86 16.35 8.51 7.03
CA PRO A 86 16.86 9.30 8.16
C PRO A 86 16.02 9.12 9.43
N LEU A 87 14.88 8.42 9.33
CA LEU A 87 13.95 8.13 10.43
C LEU A 87 14.02 6.66 10.89
N ALA A 88 14.84 5.82 10.25
CA ALA A 88 15.15 4.52 10.83
C ALA A 88 16.07 4.79 12.03
N GLY A 89 15.64 4.44 13.24
CA GLY A 89 16.48 4.53 14.42
C GLY A 89 17.72 3.62 14.31
N GLU A 90 18.40 3.37 15.42
CA GLU A 90 19.64 2.57 15.45
C GLU A 90 19.49 1.16 14.84
N SER A 91 18.26 0.60 14.82
CA SER A 91 17.97 -0.65 14.13
C SER A 91 17.55 -0.44 12.67
N ARG A 92 18.44 -0.74 11.73
CA ARG A 92 18.15 -0.79 10.28
C ARG A 92 17.11 -1.85 9.88
N SER A 93 16.71 -2.72 10.81
CA SER A 93 15.73 -3.80 10.59
C SER A 93 14.27 -3.38 10.80
N ALA A 94 14.00 -2.24 11.43
CA ALA A 94 12.64 -1.76 11.71
C ALA A 94 12.14 -0.80 10.61
N HIS A 95 10.83 -0.81 10.35
CA HIS A 95 10.18 0.24 9.58
C HIS A 95 10.35 1.59 10.28
N CYS A 96 10.55 2.67 9.52
CA CYS A 96 10.49 4.01 10.10
C CYS A 96 9.06 4.35 10.54
N GLU A 97 8.93 5.36 11.42
CA GLU A 97 7.62 5.76 11.98
C GLU A 97 6.58 6.09 10.88
N ILE A 98 7.02 6.69 9.77
CA ILE A 98 6.14 6.99 8.62
C ILE A 98 5.66 5.70 7.94
N HIS A 99 6.55 4.73 7.72
CA HIS A 99 6.20 3.45 7.11
C HIS A 99 5.27 2.63 8.02
N ALA A 100 5.52 2.61 9.32
CA ALA A 100 4.66 1.90 10.27
C ALA A 100 3.23 2.46 10.27
N PHE A 101 3.09 3.79 10.27
CA PHE A 101 1.79 4.44 10.14
C PHE A 101 1.11 4.13 8.80
N TRP A 102 1.86 4.22 7.70
CA TRP A 102 1.33 3.93 6.37
C TRP A 102 0.81 2.50 6.25
N LEU A 103 1.54 1.53 6.80
CA LEU A 103 1.11 0.13 6.81
C LEU A 103 -0.17 -0.07 7.62
N ASN A 104 -0.31 0.61 8.76
CA ASN A 104 -1.56 0.58 9.52
C ASN A 104 -2.72 1.21 8.74
N LEU A 105 -2.51 2.37 8.11
CA LEU A 105 -3.54 3.00 7.28
C LEU A 105 -3.95 2.13 6.09
N LEU A 106 -2.99 1.45 5.48
CA LEU A 106 -3.21 0.51 4.39
C LEU A 106 -4.03 -0.70 4.84
N GLN A 107 -3.78 -1.22 6.06
CA GLN A 107 -4.59 -2.30 6.62
C GLN A 107 -6.06 -1.88 6.80
N HIS A 108 -6.31 -0.69 7.34
CA HIS A 108 -7.67 -0.14 7.46
C HIS A 108 -8.35 0.05 6.10
N TYR A 109 -7.61 0.50 5.08
CA TYR A 109 -8.15 0.65 3.73
C TYR A 109 -8.49 -0.71 3.10
N ILE A 110 -7.63 -1.71 3.26
CA ILE A 110 -7.85 -3.04 2.71
C ILE A 110 -9.02 -3.75 3.39
N ALA A 111 -9.21 -3.51 4.69
CA ALA A 111 -10.36 -3.98 5.46
C ALA A 111 -11.67 -3.25 5.13
N ASP A 112 -11.67 -2.33 4.15
CA ASP A 112 -12.83 -1.50 3.76
C ASP A 112 -13.36 -0.63 4.93
N GLU A 113 -12.51 -0.35 5.93
CA GLU A 113 -12.86 0.47 7.10
C GLU A 113 -12.71 1.98 6.84
N ILE A 114 -11.86 2.34 5.88
CA ILE A 114 -11.67 3.73 5.43
C ILE A 114 -11.76 3.82 3.91
N SER A 115 -12.28 4.95 3.44
CA SER A 115 -12.33 5.28 2.02
C SER A 115 -10.95 5.68 1.46
N SER A 116 -10.84 5.69 0.14
CA SER A 116 -9.64 6.17 -0.56
C SER A 116 -9.35 7.65 -0.26
N LYS A 117 -10.40 8.45 -0.05
CA LYS A 117 -10.29 9.85 0.36
C LYS A 117 -9.70 9.98 1.76
N GLU A 118 -10.23 9.23 2.73
CA GLU A 118 -9.71 9.24 4.10
C GLU A 118 -8.27 8.74 4.16
N TYR A 119 -7.93 7.72 3.37
CA TYR A 119 -6.54 7.27 3.22
C TYR A 119 -5.62 8.42 2.76
N ALA A 120 -6.00 9.13 1.69
CA ALA A 120 -5.21 10.24 1.17
C ALA A 120 -5.08 11.39 2.18
N GLU A 121 -6.18 11.77 2.84
CA GLU A 121 -6.17 12.86 3.84
C GLU A 121 -5.30 12.53 5.06
N ASN A 122 -5.41 11.33 5.60
CA ASN A 122 -4.61 10.89 6.75
C ASN A 122 -3.11 10.79 6.39
N THR A 123 -2.81 10.30 5.19
CA THR A 123 -1.46 10.29 4.63
C THR A 123 -0.87 11.71 4.55
N LEU A 124 -1.62 12.68 4.00
CA LEU A 124 -1.13 14.05 3.84
C LEU A 124 -0.92 14.74 5.19
N LYS A 125 -1.84 14.56 6.15
CA LYS A 125 -1.70 15.08 7.52
C LYS A 125 -0.44 14.55 8.20
N LEU A 126 -0.15 13.26 8.05
CA LEU A 126 1.08 12.65 8.57
C LEU A 126 2.31 13.34 7.98
N LEU A 127 2.38 13.44 6.65
CA LEU A 127 3.53 14.03 5.96
C LEU A 127 3.74 15.50 6.33
N GLU A 128 2.66 16.26 6.52
CA GLU A 128 2.72 17.64 7.02
C GLU A 128 3.30 17.72 8.44
N GLY A 129 2.86 16.82 9.33
CA GLY A 129 3.40 16.70 10.69
C GLY A 129 4.91 16.42 10.70
N TYR A 130 5.37 15.44 9.91
CA TYR A 130 6.81 15.13 9.81
C TYR A 130 7.59 16.23 9.10
N LYS A 131 7.06 16.87 8.06
CA LYS A 131 7.69 18.03 7.41
C LYS A 131 7.96 19.15 8.41
N ASN A 132 7.03 19.42 9.32
CA ASN A 132 7.21 20.42 10.37
C ASN A 132 8.30 20.04 11.38
N ARG A 133 8.45 18.74 11.69
CA ARG A 133 9.51 18.20 12.57
C ARG A 133 10.87 18.13 11.89
N LEU A 134 10.89 17.84 10.59
CA LEU A 134 12.06 17.82 9.72
C LEU A 134 12.57 19.21 9.35
N LYS A 135 12.03 20.30 9.92
CA LYS A 135 12.60 21.63 9.74
C LYS A 135 14.06 21.60 10.21
N VAL A 136 14.94 21.44 9.22
CA VAL A 136 16.38 21.73 9.15
C VAL A 136 16.65 23.22 9.39
N GLY A 137 15.80 23.88 10.17
CA GLY A 137 15.79 25.31 10.47
C GLY A 137 17.00 25.81 11.25
N PRO A 138 17.64 25.04 12.16
CA PRO A 138 18.83 25.55 12.85
C PRO A 138 20.06 25.58 11.93
N ILE A 139 20.15 24.68 10.94
CA ILE A 139 21.32 24.58 10.05
C ILE A 139 21.24 25.64 8.94
N ARG A 140 20.04 25.91 8.39
CA ARG A 140 19.86 26.98 7.38
C ARG A 140 20.09 28.40 7.92
N LYS A 141 19.85 28.64 9.22
CA LYS A 141 20.18 29.94 9.87
C LYS A 141 21.68 30.15 10.07
N ARG A 142 22.49 29.09 10.19
CA ARG A 142 23.96 29.21 10.32
C ARG A 142 24.70 29.42 9.00
N LEU A 143 24.03 29.21 7.86
CA LEU A 143 24.60 29.31 6.52
C LEU A 143 24.18 30.58 5.77
N GLN A 144 23.46 31.52 6.41
CA GLN A 144 23.26 32.84 5.83
C GLN A 144 24.55 33.66 6.04
N PRO A 145 25.24 34.09 4.97
CA PRO A 145 26.34 35.03 5.12
C PRO A 145 25.75 36.36 5.62
N ALA A 146 26.42 36.96 6.61
CA ALA A 146 26.10 38.32 7.05
C ALA A 146 26.20 39.25 5.84
N ILE A 147 25.07 39.80 5.40
CA ILE A 147 25.05 40.89 4.41
C ILE A 147 25.71 42.08 5.11
N PRO A 148 26.85 42.62 4.61
CA PRO A 148 27.44 43.82 5.18
C PRO A 148 26.44 44.96 4.94
N GLN A 149 26.04 45.64 6.01
CA GLN A 149 25.29 46.88 5.88
C GLN A 149 26.22 47.93 5.29
N LEU A 150 25.87 48.43 4.11
CA LEU A 150 26.47 49.63 3.54
C LEU A 150 25.76 50.82 4.17
N ASP A 151 26.48 51.54 5.03
CA ASP A 151 26.02 52.81 5.59
C ASP A 151 25.86 53.85 4.47
N PRO A 152 24.81 54.70 4.53
CA PRO A 152 24.60 55.75 3.55
C PRO A 152 25.57 56.92 3.80
N ALA A 153 26.20 57.40 2.74
CA ALA A 153 26.94 58.67 2.70
C ALA A 153 26.02 59.80 2.21
#